data_AF-A0AA35WH78-F1
#
_entry.id   AF-A0AA35WH78-F1
#
_cell.length_a   1.000
_cell.length_b   1.000
_cell.length_c   1.000
_cell.angle_alpha   90.00
_cell.angle_beta   90.00
_cell.angle_gamma   90.00
#
_symmetry.space_group_name_H-M   'P 1'
#
loop_
_entity.id
_entity.type
_entity.pdbx_description
1 polymer ?
#
loop_
_entity_poly.entity_id
_entity_poly.type
_entity_poly.pdbx_seq_one_letter_code
_entity_poly.pdbx_strand_id
1 'polypeptide(L)'
;MAIPIQLAGPHMADYSSLNMHPVGLGQIPFQHSPIQPSMLANSASIDTCTSIVHSLMCHRQGGESEQFAKRAIESLVKKLKDKRDELDSLVTAITTSGSRPSKCVTIQRTLDGRLQVAGRKGFPHVIYAKIWRWPDLHKNELRHAKFCQYAFDLKCDSVCVNPYHYERVVSQGT
;
A
#
# COMPACT_ATOMS: atom_id res chain seq x y z
N MET A 1 36.54 -51.64 23.49
CA MET A 1 35.52 -50.72 22.97
C MET A 1 36.07 -49.32 23.01
N ALA A 2 36.48 -48.80 21.86
CA ALA A 2 36.59 -47.38 21.50
C ALA A 2 37.14 -47.34 20.06
N ILE A 3 36.37 -46.76 19.15
CA ILE A 3 36.58 -46.69 17.70
C ILE A 3 37.40 -45.42 17.40
N PRO A 4 38.52 -45.48 16.65
CA PRO A 4 39.14 -44.29 16.08
C PRO A 4 38.49 -43.89 14.74
N ILE A 5 38.28 -42.58 14.60
CA ILE A 5 37.65 -41.88 13.48
C ILE A 5 38.63 -41.78 12.30
N GLN A 6 38.21 -42.23 11.11
CA GLN A 6 38.90 -42.04 9.85
C GLN A 6 38.42 -40.71 9.22
N LEU A 7 39.32 -39.75 9.01
CA LEU A 7 39.09 -38.56 8.16
C LEU A 7 39.98 -38.70 6.93
N ALA A 8 39.35 -38.92 5.77
CA ALA A 8 39.98 -38.91 4.46
C ALA A 8 40.15 -37.45 3.99
N GLY A 9 41.37 -37.07 3.61
CA GLY A 9 41.67 -35.79 2.98
C GLY A 9 41.44 -35.81 1.47
N PRO A 10 41.27 -34.65 0.81
CA PRO A 10 41.39 -34.53 -0.64
C PRO A 10 42.73 -33.89 -1.05
N HIS A 11 43.52 -34.70 -1.74
CA HIS A 11 44.14 -34.47 -3.06
C HIS A 11 44.71 -33.08 -3.38
N MET A 12 46.05 -33.02 -3.37
CA MET A 12 46.89 -31.97 -3.96
C MET A 12 46.82 -32.05 -5.48
N ALA A 13 46.67 -30.91 -6.16
CA ALA A 13 47.00 -30.76 -7.58
C ALA A 13 47.69 -29.42 -7.78
N ASP A 14 48.90 -29.50 -8.33
CA ASP A 14 49.84 -28.43 -8.62
C ASP A 14 49.25 -27.32 -9.51
N TYR A 15 49.39 -26.08 -9.08
CA TYR A 15 49.21 -24.90 -9.93
C TYR A 15 50.59 -24.30 -10.22
N SER A 16 51.23 -24.80 -11.27
CA SER A 16 52.44 -24.21 -11.85
C SER A 16 52.13 -23.65 -13.24
N SER A 17 52.74 -22.51 -13.55
CA SER A 17 52.80 -21.81 -14.84
C SER A 17 51.66 -20.84 -15.18
N LEU A 18 51.74 -19.64 -14.60
CA LEU A 18 51.27 -18.41 -15.22
C LEU A 18 52.25 -18.00 -16.33
N ASN A 19 51.84 -18.13 -17.58
CA ASN A 19 52.57 -17.62 -18.74
C ASN A 19 51.86 -16.36 -19.24
N MET A 20 52.56 -15.22 -19.20
CA MET A 20 52.12 -13.92 -19.71
C MET A 20 52.43 -13.83 -21.22
N HIS A 21 51.44 -13.52 -22.07
CA HIS A 21 51.66 -12.98 -23.42
C HIS A 21 50.53 -11.99 -23.81
N PRO A 22 50.81 -11.00 -24.69
CA PRO A 22 50.15 -9.70 -24.65
C PRO A 22 48.96 -9.51 -25.60
N VAL A 23 48.24 -8.43 -25.27
CA VAL A 23 47.09 -7.74 -25.90
C VAL A 23 47.01 -7.86 -27.43
N GLY A 24 45.92 -8.45 -27.91
CA GLY A 24 45.45 -8.35 -29.30
C GLY A 24 44.21 -7.45 -29.40
N LEU A 25 44.29 -6.40 -30.22
CA LEU A 25 43.18 -5.53 -30.61
C LEU A 25 42.15 -6.33 -31.41
N GLY A 26 41.01 -6.66 -30.80
CA GLY A 26 39.84 -7.25 -31.45
C GLY A 26 38.64 -6.32 -31.30
N GLN A 27 38.11 -5.85 -32.43
CA GLN A 27 36.89 -5.04 -32.50
C GLN A 27 35.69 -5.85 -31.98
N ILE A 28 34.95 -5.28 -31.02
CA ILE A 28 33.69 -5.83 -30.53
C ILE A 28 32.55 -5.32 -31.43
N PRO A 29 31.73 -6.18 -32.04
CA PRO A 29 30.53 -5.73 -32.72
C PRO A 29 29.48 -5.26 -31.70
N PHE A 30 29.03 -4.02 -31.85
CA PHE A 30 27.92 -3.45 -31.09
C PHE A 30 26.62 -4.20 -31.43
N GLN A 31 26.23 -5.16 -30.60
CA GLN A 31 24.84 -5.61 -30.55
C GLN A 31 24.02 -4.61 -29.73
N HIS A 32 23.29 -3.72 -30.41
CA HIS A 32 22.25 -2.92 -29.79
C HIS A 32 21.11 -3.84 -29.34
N SER A 33 21.08 -4.18 -28.07
CA SER A 33 19.87 -4.67 -27.42
C SER A 33 18.94 -3.47 -27.17
N PRO A 34 17.65 -3.52 -27.53
CA PRO A 34 16.71 -2.46 -27.15
C PRO A 34 16.53 -2.47 -25.63
N ILE A 35 16.89 -1.36 -24.98
CA ILE A 35 16.65 -1.10 -23.56
C ILE A 35 15.13 -1.15 -23.33
N GLN A 36 14.67 -2.10 -22.52
CA GLN A 36 13.26 -2.23 -22.17
C GLN A 36 12.78 -0.99 -21.38
N PRO A 37 11.68 -0.31 -21.77
CA PRO A 37 11.18 0.91 -21.10
C PRO A 37 10.57 0.71 -19.69
N SER A 38 10.61 -0.49 -19.11
CA SER A 38 9.76 -0.86 -17.96
C SER A 38 10.26 -0.37 -16.60
N MET A 39 11.55 -0.06 -16.45
CA MET A 39 12.13 0.24 -15.13
C MET A 39 11.93 1.71 -14.68
N LEU A 40 11.93 2.66 -15.62
CA LEU A 40 11.84 4.11 -15.33
C LEU A 40 10.41 4.57 -14.95
N ALA A 41 9.37 3.94 -15.51
CA ALA A 41 7.99 4.26 -15.15
C ALA A 41 7.61 3.73 -13.75
N ASN A 42 8.24 2.62 -13.33
CA ASN A 42 7.95 1.99 -12.05
C ASN A 42 8.54 2.77 -10.87
N SER A 43 9.76 3.33 -11.01
CA SER A 43 10.36 4.19 -9.99
C SER A 43 9.54 5.46 -9.74
N ALA A 44 9.21 6.21 -10.80
CA ALA A 44 8.41 7.43 -10.70
C ALA A 44 7.01 7.19 -10.08
N SER A 45 6.39 6.03 -10.37
CA SER A 45 5.10 5.65 -9.77
C SER A 45 5.22 5.36 -8.27
N ILE A 46 6.32 4.74 -7.83
CA ILE A 46 6.58 4.43 -6.42
C ILE A 46 6.85 5.72 -5.63
N ASP A 47 7.60 6.65 -6.21
CA ASP A 47 7.91 7.96 -5.61
C ASP A 47 6.65 8.80 -5.42
N THR A 48 5.74 8.75 -6.41
CA THR A 48 4.42 9.39 -6.33
C THR A 48 3.56 8.75 -5.23
N CYS A 49 3.48 7.42 -5.16
CA CYS A 49 2.71 6.74 -4.12
C CYS A 49 3.21 7.07 -2.70
N THR A 50 4.53 7.13 -2.54
CA THR A 50 5.18 7.49 -1.26
C THR A 50 4.83 8.91 -0.86
N SER A 51 4.87 9.86 -1.81
CA SER A 51 4.49 11.26 -1.59
C SER A 51 3.01 11.41 -1.20
N ILE A 52 2.12 10.65 -1.84
CA ILE A 52 0.69 10.67 -1.51
C ILE A 52 0.46 10.12 -0.10
N VAL A 53 1.10 9.00 0.27
CA VAL A 53 1.00 8.46 1.64
C VAL A 53 1.45 9.50 2.66
N HIS A 54 2.57 10.20 2.41
CA HIS A 54 3.05 11.26 3.29
C HIS A 54 2.04 12.41 3.41
N SER A 55 1.51 12.90 2.29
CA SER A 55 0.47 13.94 2.28
C SER A 55 -0.77 13.54 3.09
N LEU A 56 -1.31 12.34 2.85
CA LEU A 56 -2.49 11.84 3.55
C LEU A 56 -2.25 11.62 5.07
N MET A 57 -1.01 11.29 5.47
CA MET A 57 -0.63 11.14 6.87
C MET A 57 -0.66 12.47 7.64
N CYS A 58 -0.42 13.61 6.98
CA CYS A 58 -0.46 14.94 7.61
C CYS A 58 -1.87 15.35 8.08
N HIS A 59 -2.93 14.69 7.61
CA HIS A 59 -4.32 15.01 7.94
C HIS A 59 -4.96 14.07 8.98
N ARG A 60 -4.16 13.20 9.63
CA ARG A 60 -4.69 12.26 10.64
C ARG A 60 -5.12 12.99 11.92
N GLN A 61 -6.15 12.48 12.60
CA GLN A 61 -6.72 13.08 13.82
C GLN A 61 -6.09 12.56 15.13
N GLY A 62 -5.20 11.57 15.07
CA GLY A 62 -4.48 11.07 16.25
C GLY A 62 -5.19 10.01 17.11
N GLY A 63 -6.35 9.51 16.71
CA GLY A 63 -7.05 8.43 17.44
C GLY A 63 -6.46 7.03 17.28
N GLU A 64 -5.56 6.85 16.32
CA GLU A 64 -4.84 5.59 16.08
C GLU A 64 -3.33 5.84 16.09
N SER A 65 -2.53 4.82 16.40
CA SER A 65 -1.07 4.93 16.37
C SER A 65 -0.55 5.27 14.97
N GLU A 66 0.56 5.98 14.91
CA GLU A 66 1.16 6.39 13.63
C GLU A 66 1.49 5.19 12.75
N GLN A 67 2.04 4.11 13.34
CA GLN A 67 2.37 2.88 12.62
C GLN A 67 1.13 2.24 12.00
N PHE A 68 0.00 2.23 12.73
CA PHE A 68 -1.23 1.67 12.18
C PHE A 68 -1.80 2.54 11.07
N ALA A 69 -1.89 3.86 11.29
CA ALA A 69 -2.41 4.79 10.30
C ALA A 69 -1.60 4.70 9.00
N LYS A 70 -0.27 4.69 9.11
CA LYS A 70 0.63 4.54 7.96
C LYS A 70 0.34 3.25 7.19
N ARG A 71 0.22 2.10 7.86
CA ARG A 71 -0.08 0.81 7.21
C ARG A 71 -1.47 0.78 6.57
N ALA A 72 -2.47 1.41 7.20
CA ALA A 72 -3.82 1.52 6.64
C ALA A 72 -3.84 2.37 5.36
N ILE A 73 -3.14 3.51 5.36
CA ILE A 73 -3.05 4.43 4.23
C ILE A 73 -2.21 3.84 3.10
N GLU A 74 -1.05 3.24 3.39
CA GLU A 74 -0.23 2.51 2.40
C GLU A 74 -1.05 1.41 1.71
N SER A 75 -1.81 0.62 2.49
CA SER A 75 -2.68 -0.42 1.93
C SER A 75 -3.79 0.16 1.04
N LEU A 76 -4.35 1.32 1.40
CA LEU A 76 -5.38 1.98 0.59
C LEU A 76 -4.80 2.52 -0.72
N VAL A 77 -3.72 3.30 -0.65
CA VAL A 77 -3.06 3.87 -1.84
C VAL A 77 -2.63 2.75 -2.79
N LYS A 78 -2.08 1.65 -2.27
CA LYS A 78 -1.74 0.48 -3.09
C LYS A 78 -2.95 -0.15 -3.80
N LYS A 79 -4.13 -0.20 -3.15
CA LYS A 79 -5.37 -0.71 -3.78
C LYS A 79 -5.96 0.26 -4.80
N LEU A 80 -5.68 1.56 -4.69
CA LEU A 80 -6.20 2.60 -5.57
C LEU A 80 -5.24 2.98 -6.70
N LYS A 81 -4.02 2.42 -6.74
CA LYS A 81 -2.98 2.79 -7.72
C LYS A 81 -3.45 2.65 -9.19
N ASP A 82 -4.30 1.67 -9.45
CA ASP A 82 -4.86 1.38 -10.78
C ASP A 82 -6.20 2.11 -11.02
N LYS A 83 -6.68 2.88 -10.03
CA LYS A 83 -7.92 3.69 -10.04
C LYS A 83 -7.61 5.15 -9.77
N ARG A 84 -6.88 5.78 -10.70
CA ARG A 84 -6.35 7.15 -10.55
C ARG A 84 -7.42 8.17 -10.16
N ASP A 85 -8.59 8.14 -10.80
CA ASP A 85 -9.69 9.06 -10.50
C ASP A 85 -10.19 8.97 -9.05
N GLU A 86 -10.21 7.75 -8.48
CA GLU A 86 -10.61 7.55 -7.07
C GLU A 86 -9.49 7.99 -6.12
N LEU A 87 -8.23 7.75 -6.48
CA LEU A 87 -7.09 8.20 -5.69
C LEU A 87 -7.04 9.74 -5.64
N ASP A 88 -7.24 10.42 -6.77
CA ASP A 88 -7.28 11.88 -6.85
C ASP A 88 -8.49 12.45 -6.09
N SER A 89 -9.63 11.74 -6.15
CA SER A 89 -10.81 12.07 -5.35
C SER A 89 -10.53 11.94 -3.85
N LEU A 90 -9.79 10.92 -3.42
CA LEU A 90 -9.38 10.75 -2.02
C LEU A 90 -8.46 11.88 -1.59
N VAL A 91 -7.40 12.17 -2.35
CA VAL A 91 -6.46 13.26 -2.06
C VAL A 91 -7.22 14.57 -1.93
N THR A 92 -8.09 14.89 -2.88
CA THR A 92 -8.94 16.10 -2.84
C THR A 92 -9.81 16.12 -1.60
N ALA A 93 -10.53 15.03 -1.29
CA ALA A 93 -11.42 14.97 -0.14
C ALA A 93 -10.69 15.23 1.18
N ILE A 94 -9.53 14.58 1.40
CA ILE A 94 -8.75 14.69 2.64
C ILE A 94 -8.08 16.06 2.76
N THR A 95 -7.36 16.49 1.73
CA THR A 95 -6.59 17.75 1.77
C THR A 95 -7.46 19.00 1.87
N THR A 96 -8.69 18.93 1.38
CA THR A 96 -9.65 20.05 1.42
C THR A 96 -10.61 19.97 2.60
N SER A 97 -10.43 18.98 3.48
CA SER A 97 -11.33 18.68 4.59
C SER A 97 -12.80 18.56 4.18
N GLY A 98 -13.06 18.00 3.00
CA GLY A 98 -14.40 17.82 2.44
C GLY A 98 -15.08 19.10 1.92
N SER A 99 -14.38 20.24 1.88
CA SER A 99 -14.94 21.49 1.34
C SER A 99 -15.25 21.41 -0.17
N ARG A 100 -14.57 20.51 -0.90
CA ARG A 100 -14.85 20.22 -2.30
C ARG A 100 -15.61 18.90 -2.44
N PRO A 101 -16.66 18.85 -3.29
CA PRO A 101 -17.34 17.59 -3.58
C PRO A 101 -16.35 16.59 -4.19
N SER A 102 -16.44 15.33 -3.78
CA SER A 102 -15.53 14.26 -4.21
C SER A 102 -16.31 12.99 -4.54
N LYS A 103 -15.77 12.17 -5.44
CA LYS A 103 -16.39 10.90 -5.85
C LYS A 103 -16.22 9.82 -4.78
N CYS A 104 -16.92 8.69 -4.98
CA CYS A 104 -16.73 7.52 -4.13
C CYS A 104 -15.29 7.02 -4.29
N VAL A 105 -14.70 6.59 -3.18
CA VAL A 105 -13.37 5.96 -3.16
C VAL A 105 -13.60 4.55 -2.65
N THR A 106 -13.43 3.55 -3.51
CA THR A 106 -13.95 2.21 -3.26
C THR A 106 -12.84 1.19 -3.02
N ILE A 107 -13.14 0.15 -2.24
CA ILE A 107 -12.33 -1.06 -2.14
C ILE A 107 -13.23 -2.29 -2.25
N GLN A 108 -12.68 -3.42 -2.67
CA GLN A 108 -13.40 -4.69 -2.71
C GLN A 108 -13.92 -5.07 -1.32
N ARG A 109 -15.20 -5.44 -1.23
CA ARG A 109 -15.82 -5.98 -0.02
C ARG A 109 -15.31 -7.39 0.25
N THR A 110 -14.90 -7.65 1.48
CA THR A 110 -14.63 -9.00 1.98
C THR A 110 -15.93 -9.71 2.37
N LEU A 111 -15.94 -11.04 2.40
CA LEU A 111 -17.14 -11.83 2.71
C LEU A 111 -17.78 -11.44 4.05
N ASP A 112 -16.97 -11.12 5.06
CA ASP A 112 -17.44 -10.70 6.39
C ASP A 112 -17.49 -9.16 6.56
N GLY A 113 -17.20 -8.41 5.50
CA GLY A 113 -17.18 -6.95 5.49
C GLY A 113 -16.05 -6.29 6.29
N ARG A 114 -15.12 -7.06 6.87
CA ARG A 114 -14.04 -6.54 7.71
C ARG A 114 -12.72 -6.43 6.95
N LEU A 115 -12.01 -5.33 7.18
CA LEU A 115 -10.64 -5.11 6.75
C LEU A 115 -9.67 -5.42 7.89
N GLN A 116 -8.59 -6.14 7.58
CA GLN A 116 -7.49 -6.39 8.52
C GLN A 116 -6.30 -5.48 8.19
N VAL A 117 -5.80 -4.78 9.20
CA VAL A 117 -4.59 -3.94 9.11
C VAL A 117 -3.73 -4.20 10.35
N ALA A 118 -2.47 -4.55 10.16
CA ALA A 118 -1.52 -4.80 11.27
C ALA A 118 -2.10 -5.69 12.38
N GLY A 119 -2.75 -6.80 12.02
CA GLY A 119 -3.35 -7.74 12.97
C GLY A 119 -4.73 -7.36 13.52
N ARG A 120 -5.18 -6.11 13.35
CA ARG A 120 -6.49 -5.63 13.86
C ARG A 120 -7.57 -5.70 12.77
N LYS A 121 -8.75 -6.22 13.10
CA LYS A 121 -9.92 -6.28 12.20
C LYS A 121 -10.92 -5.18 12.55
N GLY A 122 -11.44 -4.50 11.53
CA GLY A 122 -12.48 -3.49 11.69
C GLY A 122 -13.22 -3.23 10.38
N PHE A 123 -14.30 -2.46 10.42
CA PHE A 123 -15.00 -2.08 9.19
C PHE A 123 -14.20 -1.02 8.43
N PRO A 124 -14.01 -1.17 7.11
CA PRO A 124 -13.11 -0.30 6.36
C PRO A 124 -13.52 1.18 6.41
N HIS A 125 -14.81 1.47 6.22
CA HIS A 125 -15.33 2.84 6.28
C HIS A 125 -15.13 3.49 7.67
N VAL A 126 -15.29 2.73 8.75
CA VAL A 126 -15.00 3.19 10.13
C VAL A 126 -13.51 3.44 10.33
N ILE A 127 -12.63 2.53 9.90
CA ILE A 127 -11.17 2.68 10.04
C ILE A 127 -10.71 3.99 9.41
N TYR A 128 -11.10 4.25 8.16
CA TYR A 128 -10.65 5.44 7.44
C TYR A 128 -11.33 6.72 7.94
N ALA A 129 -12.59 6.67 8.37
CA ALA A 129 -13.23 7.80 9.05
C ALA A 129 -12.57 8.15 10.39
N LYS A 130 -12.12 7.15 11.17
CA LYS A 130 -11.36 7.36 12.41
C LYS A 130 -10.03 8.06 12.17
N ILE A 131 -9.32 7.66 11.12
CA ILE A 131 -8.01 8.23 10.79
C ILE A 131 -8.15 9.71 10.44
N TRP A 132 -9.12 10.10 9.62
CA TRP A 132 -9.17 11.45 9.04
C TRP A 132 -10.20 12.41 9.63
N ARG A 133 -11.22 11.95 10.36
CA ARG A 133 -12.30 12.83 10.84
C ARG A 133 -12.60 12.70 12.33
N TRP A 134 -12.85 11.49 12.82
CA TRP A 134 -13.40 11.28 14.16
C TRP A 134 -12.57 10.26 14.95
N PRO A 135 -11.54 10.69 15.68
CA PRO A 135 -10.61 9.78 16.35
C PRO A 135 -11.28 8.86 17.39
N ASP A 136 -12.40 9.30 17.94
CA ASP A 136 -13.22 8.64 18.97
C ASP A 136 -14.43 7.86 18.41
N LEU A 137 -14.52 7.67 17.08
CA LEU A 137 -15.67 7.05 16.44
C LEU A 137 -15.85 5.56 16.80
N HIS A 138 -17.11 5.16 17.01
CA HIS A 138 -17.52 3.76 17.19
C HIS A 138 -18.23 3.16 15.97
N LYS A 139 -18.43 1.84 15.98
CA LYS A 139 -18.88 1.01 14.84
C LYS A 139 -20.25 1.39 14.22
N ASN A 140 -21.16 2.00 14.99
CA ASN A 140 -22.53 2.31 14.55
C ASN A 140 -22.82 3.82 14.52
N GLU A 141 -21.77 4.64 14.53
CA GLU A 141 -21.88 6.11 14.61
C GLU A 141 -21.78 6.78 13.24
N LEU A 142 -21.89 6.02 12.14
CA LEU A 142 -21.84 6.57 10.79
C LEU A 142 -23.14 6.31 10.04
N ARG A 143 -23.62 7.34 9.34
CA ARG A 143 -24.65 7.23 8.31
C ARG A 143 -24.08 7.71 6.99
N HIS A 144 -24.31 7.00 5.91
CA HIS A 144 -23.83 7.44 4.60
C HIS A 144 -24.66 8.59 4.02
N ALA A 145 -24.03 9.45 3.23
CA ALA A 145 -24.71 10.48 2.47
C ALA A 145 -25.58 9.84 1.37
N LYS A 146 -26.68 10.52 1.01
CA LYS A 146 -27.65 10.02 0.00
C LYS A 146 -27.03 9.80 -1.38
N PHE A 147 -26.00 10.57 -1.73
CA PHE A 147 -25.31 10.47 -3.02
C PHE A 147 -24.25 9.35 -3.07
N CYS A 148 -23.93 8.71 -1.94
CA CYS A 148 -22.92 7.65 -1.90
C CYS A 148 -23.50 6.35 -2.48
N GLN A 149 -23.03 5.96 -3.66
CA GLN A 149 -23.54 4.80 -4.39
C GLN A 149 -22.97 3.45 -3.88
N TYR A 150 -21.87 3.50 -3.13
CA TYR A 150 -21.14 2.31 -2.66
C TYR A 150 -21.01 2.29 -1.14
N ALA A 151 -21.91 2.94 -0.42
CA ALA A 151 -21.87 2.97 1.04
C ALA A 151 -21.86 1.56 1.65
N PHE A 152 -21.22 1.41 2.81
CA PHE A 152 -21.07 0.11 3.46
C PHE A 152 -22.39 -0.64 3.65
N ASP A 153 -23.47 0.07 4.00
CA ASP A 153 -24.78 -0.53 4.28
C ASP A 153 -25.54 -0.98 3.03
N LEU A 154 -25.13 -0.53 1.84
CA LEU A 154 -25.75 -0.92 0.56
C LEU A 154 -25.36 -2.33 0.11
N LYS A 155 -24.41 -2.98 0.81
CA LYS A 155 -23.98 -4.37 0.57
C LYS A 155 -23.53 -4.68 -0.88
N CYS A 156 -23.10 -3.66 -1.64
CA CYS A 156 -22.48 -3.86 -2.96
C CYS A 156 -21.14 -4.60 -2.85
N ASP A 157 -20.65 -5.17 -3.96
CA ASP A 157 -19.33 -5.82 -4.02
C ASP A 157 -18.17 -4.86 -3.70
N SER A 158 -18.38 -3.56 -3.88
CA SER A 158 -17.44 -2.50 -3.51
C SER A 158 -17.94 -1.68 -2.33
N VAL A 159 -17.01 -1.18 -1.51
CA VAL A 159 -17.30 -0.35 -0.33
C VAL A 159 -16.60 0.99 -0.46
N CYS A 160 -17.36 2.08 -0.36
CA CYS A 160 -16.84 3.43 -0.26
C CYS A 160 -16.18 3.66 1.11
N VAL A 161 -14.94 4.15 1.08
CA VAL A 161 -14.13 4.50 2.25
C VAL A 161 -13.78 5.99 2.30
N ASN A 162 -14.34 6.80 1.41
CA ASN A 162 -14.21 8.26 1.48
C ASN A 162 -14.91 8.75 2.77
N PRO A 163 -14.18 9.29 3.75
CA PRO A 163 -14.76 9.63 5.05
C PRO A 163 -15.78 10.78 4.96
N TYR A 164 -15.74 11.59 3.89
CA TYR A 164 -16.70 12.68 3.64
C TYR A 164 -17.98 12.22 2.94
N HIS A 165 -18.10 10.93 2.64
CA HIS A 165 -19.35 10.30 2.18
C HIS A 165 -20.19 9.77 3.36
N TYR A 166 -19.74 10.00 4.58
CA TYR A 166 -20.42 9.62 5.80
C TYR A 166 -20.61 10.83 6.71
N GLU A 167 -21.66 10.82 7.51
CA GLU A 167 -21.95 11.76 8.57
C GLU A 167 -21.90 11.01 9.89
N ARG A 168 -21.34 11.65 10.93
CA ARG A 168 -21.39 11.10 12.27
C ARG A 168 -22.80 11.27 12.82
N VAL A 169 -23.33 10.19 13.38
CA VAL A 169 -24.58 10.18 14.13
C VAL A 169 -24.29 9.79 15.56
N VAL A 170 -24.96 10.45 16.52
CA VAL A 170 -24.89 10.03 17.91
C VAL A 170 -25.62 8.70 18.02
N SER A 171 -24.97 7.68 18.56
CA SER A 171 -25.64 6.44 18.93
C SER A 171 -26.82 6.82 19.82
N GLN A 172 -28.06 6.63 19.34
CA GLN A 172 -29.24 6.82 20.18
C GLN A 172 -29.17 5.74 21.26
N GLY A 173 -28.55 6.07 22.39
CA GLY A 173 -28.60 5.26 23.58
C GLY A 173 -30.04 5.26 24.06
N THR A 174 -30.59 4.07 24.19
CA THR A 174 -31.72 3.79 25.10
C THR A 174 -31.38 4.22 26.51
#